data_AF-A0A601RAB6-F1
#
_entry.id   AF-A0A601RAB6-F1
#
_cell.length_a   1.000
_cell.length_b   1.000
_cell.length_c   1.000
_cell.angle_alpha   90.00
_cell.angle_beta   90.00
_cell.angle_gamma   90.00
#
_symmetry.space_group_name_H-M   'P 1'
#
loop_
_entity.id
_entity.type
_entity.pdbx_description
1 polymer ?
#
loop_
_entity_poly.entity_id
_entity_poly.type
_entity_poly.pdbx_seq_one_letter_code
_entity_poly.pdbx_strand_id
1 'polypeptide(L)'
;PCSGKEKAIYKFFRCITLNGHLIPAFFLIKKPIVVDYRHYHPTKFSFRRITIYHLNIENGKLLKLTHSKMEFFKVIINGLFTAVKNFYRFKSAKKEMKNSLPYLTSKLFWYKKFNKKSEDKY
;
A
#
# COMPACT_ATOMS: atom_id res chain seq x y z
N PRO A 1 -21.94 0.42 -11.80
CA PRO A 1 -22.40 0.74 -13.17
C PRO A 1 -21.20 0.94 -14.14
N CYS A 2 -20.83 -0.12 -14.86
CA CYS A 2 -20.06 0.01 -16.10
C CYS A 2 -21.08 0.21 -17.24
N SER A 3 -21.70 1.38 -17.27
CA SER A 3 -22.61 1.79 -18.35
C SER A 3 -21.83 2.68 -19.31
N GLY A 4 -21.79 2.28 -20.58
CA GLY A 4 -21.20 3.01 -21.70
C GLY A 4 -19.80 2.53 -22.10
N LYS A 5 -19.60 2.25 -23.39
CA LYS A 5 -18.26 2.15 -24.00
C LYS A 5 -17.51 3.46 -23.73
N GLU A 6 -16.60 3.45 -22.75
CA GLU A 6 -15.75 4.60 -22.44
C GLU A 6 -14.99 5.02 -23.72
N LYS A 7 -15.15 6.28 -24.14
CA LYS A 7 -14.48 6.82 -25.33
C LYS A 7 -12.96 6.64 -25.20
N ALA A 8 -12.27 6.34 -26.30
CA ALA A 8 -10.82 6.09 -26.31
C ALA A 8 -10.02 7.23 -25.65
N ILE A 9 -10.45 8.47 -25.85
CA ILE A 9 -9.83 9.65 -25.22
C ILE A 9 -9.85 9.61 -23.69
N TYR A 10 -10.95 9.14 -23.07
CA TYR A 10 -11.04 9.03 -21.62
C TYR A 10 -10.16 7.91 -21.09
N LYS A 11 -10.03 6.80 -21.83
CA LYS A 11 -9.07 5.74 -21.50
C LYS A 11 -7.63 6.26 -21.54
N PHE A 12 -7.29 7.04 -22.57
CA PHE A 12 -5.98 7.68 -22.69
C PHE A 12 -5.70 8.62 -21.50
N PHE A 13 -6.63 9.55 -21.21
CA PHE A 13 -6.51 10.44 -20.06
C PHE A 13 -6.39 9.67 -18.73
N ARG A 14 -7.11 8.56 -18.58
CA ARG A 14 -7.02 7.70 -17.40
C ARG A 14 -5.64 7.05 -17.28
N CYS A 15 -5.06 6.58 -18.38
CA CYS A 15 -3.71 6.00 -18.40
C CYS A 15 -2.65 7.04 -18.04
N ILE A 16 -2.63 8.19 -18.72
CA ILE A 16 -1.60 9.22 -18.47
C ILE A 16 -1.71 9.84 -17.08
N THR A 17 -2.90 9.83 -16.48
CA THR A 17 -3.10 10.36 -15.11
C THR A 17 -3.01 9.30 -14.01
N LEU A 18 -2.59 8.06 -14.32
CA LEU A 18 -2.58 6.93 -13.39
C LEU A 18 -3.93 6.75 -12.68
N ASN A 19 -5.00 6.57 -13.45
CA ASN A 19 -6.39 6.52 -12.96
C ASN A 19 -6.88 7.78 -12.23
N GLY A 20 -6.30 8.94 -12.57
CA GLY A 20 -6.63 10.23 -11.97
C GLY A 20 -5.74 10.62 -10.78
N HIS A 21 -4.79 9.78 -10.40
CA HIS A 21 -3.88 10.04 -9.26
C HIS A 21 -2.90 11.20 -9.52
N LEU A 22 -2.56 11.48 -10.77
CA LEU A 22 -1.71 12.60 -11.17
C LEU A 22 -2.47 13.90 -11.43
N ILE A 23 -3.81 13.88 -11.33
CA ILE A 23 -4.61 15.11 -11.47
C ILE A 23 -4.21 16.10 -10.36
N PRO A 24 -3.91 17.38 -10.68
CA PRO A 24 -3.59 18.39 -9.67
C PRO A 24 -4.66 18.49 -8.57
N ALA A 25 -4.25 18.78 -7.33
CA ALA A 25 -5.13 18.72 -6.16
C ALA A 25 -6.37 19.63 -6.29
N PHE A 26 -6.25 20.76 -6.99
CA PHE A 26 -7.34 21.70 -7.19
C PHE A 26 -8.46 21.19 -8.12
N PHE A 27 -8.18 20.19 -8.96
CA PHE A 27 -9.16 19.51 -9.80
C PHE A 27 -9.81 18.30 -9.12
N LEU A 28 -9.43 17.98 -7.87
CA LEU A 28 -10.04 16.88 -7.13
C LEU A 28 -11.45 17.25 -6.65
N ILE A 29 -12.33 16.26 -6.67
CA ILE A 29 -13.70 16.38 -6.18
C ILE A 29 -13.66 16.59 -4.67
N LYS A 30 -14.13 17.75 -4.22
CA LYS A 30 -14.17 18.16 -2.80
C LYS A 30 -15.24 17.43 -1.99
N LYS A 31 -16.31 16.94 -2.65
CA LYS A 31 -17.40 16.22 -2.00
C LYS A 31 -16.90 14.89 -1.43
N PRO A 32 -16.99 14.67 -0.11
CA PRO A 32 -16.58 13.40 0.49
C PRO A 32 -17.51 12.27 0.07
N ILE A 33 -17.00 11.04 0.14
CA ILE A 33 -17.78 9.82 -0.09
C ILE A 33 -17.45 8.78 0.99
N VAL A 34 -18.46 8.01 1.38
CA VAL A 34 -18.28 6.80 2.18
C VAL A 34 -18.22 5.62 1.21
N VAL A 35 -17.12 4.87 1.25
CA VAL A 35 -16.93 3.67 0.45
C VAL A 35 -17.23 2.46 1.33
N ASP A 36 -18.31 1.78 0.97
CA ASP A 36 -18.72 0.51 1.58
C ASP A 36 -17.67 -0.57 1.27
N TYR A 37 -17.35 -1.40 2.26
CA TYR A 37 -16.42 -2.52 2.16
C TYR A 37 -16.83 -3.55 1.10
N ARG A 38 -18.10 -3.60 0.72
CA ARG A 38 -18.64 -4.50 -0.32
C ARG A 38 -18.26 -4.09 -1.75
N HIS A 39 -17.60 -2.95 -1.95
CA HIS A 39 -17.16 -2.54 -3.29
C HIS A 39 -15.93 -3.34 -3.75
N TYR A 40 -16.06 -4.05 -4.87
CA TYR A 40 -14.99 -4.84 -5.49
C TYR A 40 -13.81 -4.00 -6.05
N HIS A 41 -14.03 -2.70 -6.35
CA HIS A 41 -12.99 -1.78 -6.85
C HIS A 41 -13.14 -0.36 -6.27
N PRO A 42 -12.81 -0.17 -4.98
CA PRO A 42 -13.01 1.12 -4.30
C PRO A 42 -12.09 2.22 -4.84
N THR A 43 -10.98 1.85 -5.49
CA THR A 43 -9.95 2.75 -6.01
C THR A 43 -10.48 3.80 -6.99
N LYS A 44 -11.56 3.49 -7.74
CA LYS A 44 -12.24 4.45 -8.63
C LYS A 44 -12.79 5.66 -7.86
N PHE A 45 -13.18 5.48 -6.60
CA PHE A 45 -13.68 6.55 -5.74
C PHE A 45 -12.54 7.33 -5.09
N SER A 46 -11.37 6.69 -4.94
CA SER A 46 -10.27 7.23 -4.15
C SER A 46 -9.40 8.22 -4.91
N PHE A 47 -9.11 7.99 -6.19
CA PHE A 47 -8.08 8.77 -6.90
C PHE A 47 -8.49 10.18 -7.32
N ARG A 48 -9.79 10.46 -7.43
CA ARG A 48 -10.31 11.76 -7.89
C ARG A 48 -10.93 12.59 -6.78
N ARG A 49 -10.86 12.15 -5.52
CA ARG A 49 -11.48 12.83 -4.37
C ARG A 49 -10.44 13.26 -3.35
N ILE A 50 -10.72 14.37 -2.68
CA ILE A 50 -9.86 14.87 -1.61
C ILE A 50 -10.02 14.02 -0.35
N THR A 51 -11.26 13.64 -0.01
CA THR A 51 -11.58 12.93 1.23
C THR A 51 -12.43 11.71 0.94
N ILE A 52 -12.02 10.55 1.45
CA ILE A 52 -12.78 9.29 1.41
C ILE A 52 -12.89 8.75 2.82
N TYR A 53 -14.06 8.18 3.14
CA TYR A 53 -14.27 7.45 4.37
C TYR A 53 -14.42 5.97 4.05
N HIS A 54 -13.63 5.12 4.69
CA HIS A 54 -13.79 3.66 4.62
C HIS A 54 -14.48 3.17 5.89
N LEU A 55 -15.52 2.35 5.74
CA LEU A 55 -16.16 1.70 6.88
C LEU A 55 -15.30 0.51 7.32
N ASN A 56 -14.84 0.53 8.57
CA ASN A 56 -14.17 -0.61 9.18
C ASN A 56 -15.23 -1.60 9.68
N ILE A 57 -15.17 -2.83 9.17
CA ILE A 57 -16.15 -3.89 9.45
C ILE A 57 -16.06 -4.37 10.91
N GLU A 58 -14.86 -4.39 11.50
CA GLU A 58 -14.61 -4.99 12.81
C GLU A 58 -15.14 -4.15 13.96
N ASN A 59 -15.19 -2.82 13.79
CA ASN A 59 -15.55 -1.89 14.87
C ASN A 59 -16.60 -0.84 14.46
N GLY A 60 -17.11 -0.90 13.23
CA GLY A 60 -18.11 0.04 12.70
C GLY A 60 -17.61 1.48 12.54
N LYS A 61 -16.33 1.76 12.76
CA LYS A 61 -15.77 3.12 12.70
C LYS A 61 -15.43 3.52 11.26
N LEU A 62 -15.52 4.83 10.99
CA LEU A 62 -15.10 5.40 9.71
C LEU A 62 -13.63 5.80 9.75
N LEU A 63 -12.82 5.21 8.87
CA LEU A 63 -11.45 5.64 8.61
C LEU A 63 -11.46 6.77 7.57
N LYS A 64 -11.08 7.98 7.98
CA LYS A 64 -10.93 9.13 7.08
C LYS A 64 -9.57 9.08 6.38
N LEU A 65 -9.58 9.01 5.05
CA LEU A 65 -8.42 9.14 4.20
C LEU A 65 -8.47 10.49 3.48
N THR A 66 -7.36 11.24 3.54
CA THR A 66 -7.23 12.53 2.88
C THR A 66 -6.11 12.47 1.85
N HIS A 67 -6.37 12.98 0.65
CA HIS A 67 -5.39 13.01 -0.42
C HIS A 67 -4.33 14.07 -0.15
N SER A 68 -3.05 13.67 -0.11
CA SER A 68 -1.89 14.57 -0.09
C SER A 68 -0.97 14.27 -1.27
N LYS A 69 -0.71 15.26 -2.14
CA LYS A 69 0.21 15.10 -3.27
C LYS A 69 1.65 14.99 -2.81
N MET A 70 2.02 15.75 -1.77
CA MET A 70 3.35 15.72 -1.19
C MET A 70 3.67 14.32 -0.63
N GLU A 71 2.77 13.76 0.19
CA GLU A 71 2.97 12.41 0.74
C GLU A 71 2.96 11.34 -0.36
N PHE A 72 2.12 11.49 -1.38
CA PHE A 72 2.11 10.59 -2.53
C PHE A 72 3.48 10.54 -3.24
N PHE A 73 4.04 11.69 -3.63
CA PHE A 73 5.33 11.73 -4.31
C PHE A 73 6.46 11.28 -3.39
N LYS A 74 6.40 11.61 -2.10
CA LYS A 74 7.36 11.13 -1.10
C LYS A 74 7.38 9.60 -1.02
N VAL A 75 6.22 8.94 -1.00
CA VAL A 75 6.12 7.47 -1.01
C VAL A 75 6.71 6.89 -2.31
N ILE A 76 6.42 7.49 -3.47
CA ILE A 76 6.98 7.03 -4.75
C ILE A 76 8.51 7.15 -4.76
N ILE A 77 9.03 8.30 -4.36
CA ILE A 77 10.48 8.57 -4.33
C ILE A 77 11.16 7.61 -3.35
N ASN A 78 10.64 7.47 -2.13
CA ASN A 78 11.18 6.54 -1.13
C ASN A 78 11.10 5.08 -1.62
N GLY A 79 10.02 4.70 -2.29
CA GLY A 79 9.86 3.40 -2.92
C GLY A 79 10.92 3.14 -3.98
N LEU A 80 11.18 4.12 -4.85
CA LEU A 80 12.21 4.03 -5.88
C LEU A 80 13.61 3.90 -5.29
N PHE A 81 13.97 4.75 -4.32
CA PHE A 81 15.25 4.64 -3.61
C PHE A 81 15.41 3.28 -2.92
N THR A 82 14.35 2.80 -2.29
CA THR A 82 14.33 1.48 -1.64
C THR A 82 14.52 0.36 -2.67
N ALA A 83 13.85 0.44 -3.82
CA ALA A 83 13.99 -0.53 -4.90
C ALA A 83 15.42 -0.56 -5.44
N VAL A 84 16.02 0.59 -5.72
CA VAL A 84 17.41 0.71 -6.19
C VAL A 84 18.39 0.16 -5.16
N LYS A 85 18.25 0.56 -3.89
CA LYS A 85 19.09 0.06 -2.79
C LYS A 85 19.00 -1.46 -2.65
N ASN A 86 17.79 -2.01 -2.74
CA ASN A 86 17.57 -3.45 -2.68
C ASN A 86 18.14 -4.17 -3.89
N PHE A 87 18.03 -3.60 -5.09
CA PHE A 87 18.62 -4.17 -6.30
C PHE A 87 20.13 -4.37 -6.14
N TYR A 88 20.86 -3.35 -5.69
CA TYR A 88 22.31 -3.48 -5.45
C TYR A 88 22.65 -4.42 -4.29
N ARG A 89 21.85 -4.43 -3.22
CA ARG A 89 22.07 -5.31 -2.06
C ARG A 89 21.64 -6.75 -2.31
N PHE A 90 20.85 -7.02 -3.34
CA PHE A 90 20.18 -8.32 -3.54
C PHE A 90 21.16 -9.50 -3.55
N LYS A 91 22.28 -9.37 -4.26
CA LYS A 91 23.29 -10.44 -4.35
C LYS A 91 23.89 -10.77 -2.97
N SER A 92 24.23 -9.75 -2.18
CA SER A 92 24.76 -9.93 -0.83
C SER A 92 23.70 -10.50 0.11
N ALA A 93 22.49 -9.94 0.09
CA ALA A 93 21.37 -10.41 0.91
C ALA A 93 21.01 -11.87 0.61
N LYS A 94 21.04 -12.28 -0.66
CA LYS A 94 20.85 -13.68 -1.06
C LYS A 94 21.92 -14.60 -0.48
N LYS A 95 23.19 -14.19 -0.49
CA LYS A 95 24.30 -14.96 0.09
C LYS A 95 24.15 -15.08 1.61
N GLU A 96 23.85 -13.98 2.29
CA GLU A 96 23.61 -13.93 3.74
C GLU A 96 22.42 -14.81 4.13
N MET A 97 21.32 -14.76 3.39
CA MET A 97 20.16 -15.63 3.61
C MET A 97 20.53 -17.11 3.44
N LYS A 98 21.28 -17.47 2.40
CA LYS A 98 21.74 -18.86 2.19
C LYS A 98 22.62 -19.34 3.35
N ASN A 99 23.53 -18.49 3.84
CA ASN A 99 24.45 -18.83 4.92
C ASN A 99 23.75 -18.93 6.28
N SER A 100 22.75 -18.09 6.53
CA SER A 100 21.98 -18.08 7.77
C SER A 100 20.86 -19.14 7.78
N LEU A 101 20.47 -19.67 6.61
CA LEU A 101 19.37 -20.62 6.47
C LEU A 101 19.48 -21.83 7.42
N PRO A 102 20.62 -22.55 7.54
CA PRO A 102 20.71 -23.72 8.42
C PRO A 102 20.43 -23.38 9.88
N TYR A 103 20.87 -22.21 10.33
CA TYR A 103 20.59 -21.71 11.67
C TYR A 103 19.12 -21.31 11.82
N LEU A 104 18.58 -20.51 10.90
CA LEU A 104 17.19 -20.04 10.93
C LEU A 104 16.17 -21.19 10.85
N THR A 105 16.54 -22.32 10.25
CA THR A 105 15.71 -23.54 10.21
C THR A 105 16.02 -24.54 11.32
N SER A 106 17.00 -24.27 12.18
CA SER A 106 17.40 -25.19 13.24
C SER A 106 16.37 -25.25 14.36
N LYS A 107 16.27 -26.41 15.01
CA LYS A 107 15.49 -26.58 16.24
C LYS A 107 15.92 -25.59 17.32
N LEU A 108 17.23 -25.31 17.43
CA LEU A 108 17.80 -24.37 18.39
C LEU A 108 17.27 -22.95 18.20
N PHE A 109 17.21 -22.46 16.96
CA PHE A 109 16.67 -21.12 16.66
C PHE A 109 15.21 -20.99 17.06
N TRP A 110 14.37 -21.96 16.67
CA TRP A 110 12.94 -21.92 16.99
C TRP A 110 12.65 -22.14 18.47
N TYR A 111 13.40 -23.00 19.15
CA TYR A 111 13.36 -23.15 20.60
C TYR A 111 13.64 -21.79 21.27
N LYS A 112 14.72 -21.10 20.90
CA LYS A 112 15.02 -19.77 21.43
C LYS A 112 13.95 -18.73 21.08
N LYS A 113 13.37 -18.76 19.87
CA LYS A 113 12.38 -17.76 19.44
C LYS A 113 11.07 -17.86 20.23
N PHE A 114 10.63 -19.08 20.54
CA PHE A 114 9.34 -19.32 21.17
C PHE A 114 9.40 -19.58 22.68
N ASN A 115 10.54 -20.07 23.20
CA ASN A 115 10.69 -20.37 24.63
C ASN A 115 11.43 -19.28 25.43
N LYS A 116 11.84 -18.16 24.80
CA LYS A 116 12.46 -17.02 25.52
C LYS A 116 11.59 -16.39 26.61
N LYS A 117 10.32 -16.78 26.73
CA LYS A 117 9.39 -16.29 27.77
C LYS A 117 9.47 -17.06 29.11
N SER A 118 10.23 -18.15 29.21
CA SER A 118 10.29 -18.94 30.45
C SER A 118 11.41 -18.57 31.42
N GLU A 119 12.38 -17.73 31.03
CA GLU A 119 13.55 -17.41 31.86
C GLU A 119 13.49 -16.03 32.56
N ASP A 120 12.56 -15.14 32.20
CA ASP A 120 12.40 -13.80 32.83
C ASP A 120 11.33 -13.78 33.95
N LYS A 121 11.03 -14.93 34.56
CA LYS A 121 10.14 -15.03 35.73
C LYS A 121 10.71 -15.96 36.80
N TYR A 122 11.76 -15.53 37.47
CA TYR A 122 12.05 -15.89 38.86
C TYR A 122 12.75 -14.72 39.55
#